data_AF-A0A2C9LYP5-F1
#
_entry.id   AF-A0A2C9LYP5-F1
#
_cell.length_a   1.000
_cell.length_b   1.000
_cell.length_c   1.000
_cell.angle_alpha   90.00
_cell.angle_beta   90.00
_cell.angle_gamma   90.00
#
_symmetry.space_group_name_H-M   'P 1'
#
loop_
_entity.id
_entity.type
_entity.pdbx_description
1 polymer ?
#
loop_
_entity_poly.entity_id
_entity_poly.type
_entity_poly.pdbx_seq_one_letter_code
_entity_poly.pdbx_strand_id
1 'polypeptide(L)'
;MCRREFIWNNADKTMSISSGCSSYEVCLKDQVNNSRDCIINYEGVIRCNFCCLGPTCGEPTGGRTKDLEFIITYVKRTYFNETYMKDPNSLPFKEEQKRISEALRDDLNDFRGGLDIYVSRYEQSEAQVAVQQKQVRVFLKIEVTVLSTVEDQTVRTDLLQAITNSVSNPNGFFQKENIEDDSLYLGFS
;
A
#
# COMPACT_ATOMS: atom_id res chain seq x y z
N MET A 1 8.88 -31.58 -7.69
CA MET A 1 8.92 -30.21 -7.08
C MET A 1 7.49 -29.81 -6.77
N CYS A 2 7.26 -28.81 -5.92
CA CYS A 2 5.94 -28.17 -5.90
C CYS A 2 6.02 -26.83 -6.65
N ARG A 3 5.00 -26.60 -7.47
CA ARG A 3 4.72 -25.35 -8.15
C ARG A 3 3.59 -24.66 -7.41
N ARG A 4 3.75 -23.38 -7.15
CA ARG A 4 2.71 -22.47 -6.69
C ARG A 4 2.41 -21.46 -7.79
N GLU A 5 1.15 -21.19 -8.00
CA GLU A 5 0.66 -20.21 -8.94
C GLU A 5 -0.18 -19.19 -8.18
N PHE A 6 0.17 -17.92 -8.34
CA PHE A 6 -0.59 -16.78 -7.84
C PHE A 6 -1.24 -16.12 -9.03
N ILE A 7 -2.54 -15.87 -8.95
CA ILE A 7 -3.31 -15.17 -9.97
C ILE A 7 -4.01 -14.01 -9.29
N TRP A 8 -3.58 -12.79 -9.60
CA TRP A 8 -4.27 -11.57 -9.24
C TRP A 8 -5.14 -11.12 -10.41
N ASN A 9 -6.44 -10.98 -10.18
CA ASN A 9 -7.37 -10.42 -11.14
C ASN A 9 -7.63 -8.96 -10.78
N ASN A 10 -7.15 -8.04 -11.61
CA ASN A 10 -7.27 -6.61 -11.33
C ASN A 10 -8.71 -6.08 -11.47
N ALA A 11 -9.57 -6.72 -12.27
CA ALA A 11 -10.96 -6.31 -12.45
C ALA A 11 -11.80 -6.61 -11.20
N ASP A 12 -11.63 -7.81 -10.64
CA ASP A 12 -12.39 -8.26 -9.48
C ASP A 12 -11.67 -8.03 -8.15
N LYS A 13 -10.43 -7.51 -8.18
CA LYS A 13 -9.54 -7.36 -7.02
C LYS A 13 -9.41 -8.65 -6.20
N THR A 14 -9.37 -9.79 -6.88
CA THR A 14 -9.28 -11.09 -6.24
C THR A 14 -7.93 -11.73 -6.48
N MET A 15 -7.39 -12.38 -5.45
CA MET A 15 -6.23 -13.25 -5.56
C MET A 15 -6.66 -14.70 -5.42
N SER A 16 -6.18 -15.55 -6.33
CA SER A 16 -6.25 -17.00 -6.17
C SER A 16 -4.85 -17.59 -6.12
N ILE A 17 -4.67 -18.57 -5.24
CA ILE A 17 -3.41 -19.28 -5.04
C ILE A 17 -3.72 -20.75 -5.29
N SER A 18 -2.96 -21.38 -6.19
CA SER A 18 -3.01 -22.81 -6.40
C SER A 18 -1.62 -23.42 -6.19
N SER A 19 -1.60 -24.64 -5.67
CA SER A 19 -0.36 -25.38 -5.43
C SER A 19 -0.52 -26.79 -5.99
N GLY A 20 0.53 -27.29 -6.66
CA GLY A 20 0.54 -28.63 -7.22
C GLY A 20 1.95 -29.19 -7.32
N CYS A 21 2.05 -30.51 -7.45
CA CYS A 21 3.33 -31.12 -7.79
C CYS A 21 3.61 -30.92 -9.28
N SER A 22 4.85 -30.52 -9.60
CA SER A 22 5.33 -30.34 -10.98
C SER A 22 6.67 -31.04 -11.17
N SER A 23 6.98 -31.37 -12.42
CA SER A 23 8.28 -31.92 -12.80
C SER A 23 9.36 -30.85 -12.71
N TYR A 24 10.60 -31.29 -12.49
CA TYR A 24 11.76 -30.40 -12.40
C TYR A 24 11.94 -29.55 -13.67
N GLU A 25 11.75 -30.15 -14.84
CA GLU A 25 11.87 -29.47 -16.14
C GLU A 25 10.80 -28.39 -16.34
N VAL A 26 9.56 -28.66 -15.95
CA VAL A 26 8.46 -27.66 -16.04
C VAL A 26 8.75 -26.49 -15.09
N CYS A 27 9.22 -26.78 -13.88
CA CYS A 27 9.58 -25.75 -12.92
C CYS A 27 10.76 -24.86 -13.38
N LEU A 28 11.78 -25.45 -14.02
CA LEU A 28 12.87 -24.68 -14.60
C LEU A 28 12.38 -23.78 -15.74
N LYS A 29 11.52 -24.28 -16.62
CA LYS A 29 10.91 -23.48 -17.69
C LYS A 29 10.07 -22.33 -17.12
N ASP A 30 9.28 -22.61 -16.09
CA ASP A 30 8.45 -21.59 -15.42
C ASP A 30 9.34 -20.55 -14.73
N GLN A 31 10.44 -20.92 -14.07
CA GLN A 31 11.35 -19.93 -13.46
C GLN A 31 12.12 -19.09 -14.49
N VAL A 32 12.56 -19.69 -15.59
CA VAL A 32 13.21 -18.96 -16.69
C VAL A 32 12.23 -17.95 -17.31
N ASN A 33 10.96 -18.32 -17.45
CA ASN A 33 9.90 -17.45 -17.98
C ASN A 33 9.37 -16.42 -16.97
N ASN A 34 9.55 -16.65 -15.66
CA ASN A 34 9.20 -15.70 -14.58
C ASN A 34 10.33 -14.70 -14.26
N SER A 35 11.41 -14.68 -15.04
CA SER A 35 12.69 -14.15 -14.57
C SER A 35 12.74 -12.66 -14.22
N ARG A 36 11.65 -11.86 -14.35
CA ARG A 36 11.61 -10.50 -13.80
C ARG A 36 10.33 -10.03 -13.15
N ASP A 37 9.14 -10.29 -13.68
CA ASP A 37 7.88 -9.89 -13.06
C ASP A 37 6.79 -10.84 -13.59
N CYS A 38 5.80 -11.13 -12.76
CA CYS A 38 4.68 -12.00 -13.09
C CYS A 38 4.07 -11.71 -14.47
N ILE A 39 3.57 -12.73 -15.16
CA ILE A 39 2.98 -12.57 -16.50
C ILE A 39 1.67 -11.78 -16.36
N ILE A 40 1.64 -10.56 -16.91
CA ILE A 40 0.43 -9.75 -17.00
C ILE A 40 -0.24 -10.07 -18.35
N ASN A 41 -1.41 -10.70 -18.30
CA ASN A 41 -2.24 -10.91 -19.49
C ASN A 41 -3.01 -9.63 -19.84
N TYR A 42 -3.42 -9.51 -21.12
CA TYR A 42 -4.16 -8.37 -21.66
C TYR A 42 -5.47 -8.04 -20.93
N GLU A 43 -5.99 -8.97 -20.12
CA GLU A 43 -7.19 -8.80 -19.29
C GLU A 43 -6.89 -8.22 -17.90
N GLY A 44 -5.65 -7.78 -17.64
CA GLY A 44 -5.25 -7.27 -16.32
C GLY A 44 -5.08 -8.36 -15.27
N VAL A 45 -4.95 -9.62 -15.69
CA VAL A 45 -4.68 -10.76 -14.81
C VAL A 45 -3.17 -10.93 -14.69
N ILE A 46 -2.66 -10.83 -13.47
CA ILE A 46 -1.24 -11.03 -13.14
C ILE A 46 -1.05 -12.45 -12.64
N ARG A 47 -0.24 -13.25 -13.33
CA ARG A 47 0.06 -14.65 -12.98
C ARG A 47 1.53 -14.84 -12.63
N CYS A 48 1.81 -15.21 -11.39
CA CYS A 48 3.16 -15.50 -10.91
C CYS A 48 3.30 -17.00 -10.66
N ASN A 49 4.35 -17.65 -11.18
CA ASN A 49 4.64 -19.04 -10.82
C ASN A 49 5.92 -19.15 -9.99
N PHE A 50 5.87 -19.87 -8.89
CA PHE A 50 7.01 -20.12 -8.03
C PHE A 50 7.21 -21.63 -7.87
N CYS A 51 8.46 -22.06 -7.91
CA CYS A 51 8.82 -23.45 -7.65
C CYS A 51 9.68 -23.54 -6.41
N CYS A 52 9.41 -24.53 -5.56
CA CYS A 52 10.22 -24.84 -4.41
C CYS A 52 10.54 -26.34 -4.33
N LEU A 53 11.54 -26.65 -3.49
CA LEU A 53 12.00 -28.01 -3.18
C LEU A 53 11.82 -28.24 -1.68
N GLY A 54 11.32 -29.41 -1.29
CA GLY A 54 11.23 -29.82 0.11
C GLY A 54 9.84 -30.30 0.54
N PRO A 55 9.73 -30.97 1.70
CA PRO A 55 8.49 -31.58 2.19
C PRO A 55 7.40 -30.55 2.58
N THR A 56 7.79 -29.32 2.90
CA THR A 56 6.89 -28.22 3.28
C THR A 56 6.39 -27.40 2.09
N CYS A 57 6.90 -27.67 0.89
CA CYS A 57 6.66 -26.89 -0.32
C CYS A 57 5.23 -27.01 -0.88
N GLY A 58 4.40 -27.92 -0.34
CA GLY A 58 3.00 -28.13 -0.71
C GLY A 58 1.96 -27.69 0.34
N GLU A 59 2.36 -27.22 1.51
CA GLU A 59 1.39 -26.76 2.51
C GLU A 59 0.82 -25.40 2.09
N PRO A 60 -0.51 -25.25 1.95
CA PRO A 60 -1.14 -24.01 1.55
C PRO A 60 -1.01 -22.99 2.68
N THR A 61 0.14 -22.35 2.78
CA THR A 61 0.30 -21.12 3.57
C THR A 61 -0.34 -19.92 2.88
N GLY A 62 -0.82 -20.09 1.64
CA GLY A 62 -1.65 -19.12 0.93
C GLY A 62 -3.11 -19.21 1.36
N GLY A 63 -3.44 -18.58 2.48
CA GLY A 63 -4.83 -18.34 2.87
C GLY A 63 -5.51 -17.39 1.88
N ARG A 64 -6.86 -17.37 1.89
CA ARG A 64 -7.61 -16.26 1.28
C ARG A 64 -7.08 -14.95 1.85
N THR A 65 -7.00 -13.90 1.03
CA THR A 65 -6.70 -12.56 1.52
C THR A 65 -7.97 -11.75 1.65
N LYS A 66 -7.90 -10.68 2.42
CA LYS A 66 -8.91 -9.63 2.46
C LYS A 66 -8.21 -8.29 2.38
N ASP A 67 -8.93 -7.33 1.81
CA ASP A 67 -8.50 -5.94 1.72
C ASP A 67 -9.25 -5.13 2.76
N LEU A 68 -8.52 -4.31 3.49
CA LEU A 68 -9.04 -3.39 4.48
C LEU A 68 -8.68 -1.97 4.09
N GLU A 69 -9.64 -1.06 4.18
CA GLU A 69 -9.46 0.34 3.83
C GLU A 69 -9.34 1.19 5.10
N PHE A 70 -8.34 2.07 5.13
CA PHE A 70 -8.09 3.01 6.20
C PHE A 70 -7.93 4.41 5.63
N ILE A 71 -8.41 5.41 6.36
CA ILE A 71 -8.27 6.81 5.96
C ILE A 71 -7.38 7.50 6.98
N ILE A 72 -6.24 8.02 6.53
CA ILE A 72 -5.41 8.93 7.32
C ILE A 72 -5.72 10.36 6.88
N THR A 73 -5.99 11.23 7.84
CA THR A 73 -6.11 12.67 7.61
C THR A 73 -5.02 13.38 8.39
N TYR A 74 -4.28 14.29 7.76
CA TYR A 74 -3.34 15.17 8.45
C TYR A 74 -3.38 16.58 7.86
N VAL A 75 -2.94 17.57 8.61
CA VAL A 75 -2.83 18.96 8.12
C VAL A 75 -1.36 19.30 7.92
N LYS A 76 -1.00 19.66 6.68
CA LYS A 76 0.32 20.19 6.33
C LYS A 76 0.27 21.71 6.17
N ARG A 77 1.32 22.40 6.63
CA ARG A 77 1.51 23.83 6.38
C ARG A 77 2.25 24.00 5.05
N THR A 78 1.63 24.70 4.11
CA THR A 78 2.24 25.04 2.81
C THR A 78 2.22 26.56 2.58
N TYR A 79 3.21 27.03 1.83
CA TYR A 79 3.32 28.44 1.44
C TYR A 79 2.57 28.74 0.13
N PHE A 80 2.12 27.71 -0.61
CA PHE A 80 1.51 27.87 -1.92
C PHE A 80 0.14 27.20 -2.02
N ASN A 81 -0.78 27.87 -2.71
CA ASN A 81 -2.02 27.27 -3.17
C ASN A 81 -1.72 26.54 -4.48
N GLU A 82 -1.30 25.29 -4.37
CA GLU A 82 -0.82 24.57 -5.54
C GLU A 82 -2.02 24.12 -6.37
N THR A 83 -2.21 24.74 -7.54
CA THR A 83 -3.35 24.51 -8.44
C THR A 83 -3.56 23.03 -8.77
N TYR A 84 -2.49 22.22 -8.75
CA TYR A 84 -2.57 20.77 -8.97
C TYR A 84 -3.40 20.04 -7.93
N MET A 85 -3.56 20.58 -6.72
CA MET A 85 -4.35 19.95 -5.65
C MET A 85 -5.83 19.79 -6.03
N LYS A 86 -6.30 20.54 -7.03
CA LYS A 86 -7.67 20.47 -7.56
C LYS A 86 -7.81 19.55 -8.78
N ASP A 87 -6.71 19.16 -9.42
CA ASP A 87 -6.71 18.30 -10.61
C ASP A 87 -5.91 17.02 -10.36
N PRO A 88 -6.59 15.92 -9.95
CA PRO A 88 -5.96 14.61 -9.73
C PRO A 88 -5.27 14.02 -10.97
N ASN A 89 -5.63 14.49 -12.18
CA ASN A 89 -5.05 13.98 -13.42
C ASN A 89 -3.76 14.70 -13.81
N SER A 90 -3.48 15.86 -13.20
CA SER A 90 -2.30 16.65 -13.47
C SER A 90 -1.01 15.90 -13.11
N LEU A 91 0.06 16.13 -13.88
CA LEU A 91 1.37 15.54 -13.61
C LEU A 91 1.89 15.89 -12.19
N PRO A 92 1.80 17.15 -11.71
CA PRO A 92 2.29 17.48 -10.38
C PRO A 92 1.52 16.78 -9.25
N PHE A 93 0.21 16.54 -9.41
CA PHE A 93 -0.55 15.75 -8.44
C PHE A 93 -0.06 14.31 -8.37
N LYS A 94 0.19 13.68 -9.52
CA LYS A 94 0.68 12.30 -9.59
C LYS A 94 2.09 12.16 -9.01
N GLU A 95 2.96 13.15 -9.24
CA GLU A 95 4.30 13.21 -8.66
C GLU A 95 4.25 13.35 -7.13
N GLU A 96 3.39 14.24 -6.61
CA GLU A 96 3.20 14.40 -5.17
C GLU A 96 2.60 13.15 -4.52
N GLN A 97 1.58 12.55 -5.15
CA GLN A 97 1.01 11.29 -4.68
C GLN A 97 2.07 10.18 -4.63
N LYS A 98 2.92 10.08 -5.65
CA LYS A 98 4.02 9.11 -5.69
C LYS A 98 5.04 9.38 -4.58
N ARG A 99 5.44 10.63 -4.38
CA ARG A 99 6.36 11.01 -3.30
C ARG A 99 5.82 10.61 -1.92
N ILE A 100 4.55 10.92 -1.66
CA ILE A 100 3.89 10.58 -0.40
C ILE A 100 3.78 9.06 -0.23
N SER A 101 3.35 8.34 -1.28
CA SER A 101 3.15 6.90 -1.19
C SER A 101 4.46 6.12 -1.03
N GLU A 102 5.53 6.54 -1.71
CA GLU A 102 6.86 5.94 -1.54
C GLU A 102 7.44 6.22 -0.15
N ALA A 103 7.41 7.48 0.30
CA ALA A 103 7.94 7.83 1.61
C ALA A 103 7.19 7.16 2.78
N LEU A 104 5.86 7.07 2.68
CA LEU A 104 5.07 6.41 3.72
C LEU A 104 5.20 4.88 3.65
N ARG A 105 5.42 4.29 2.46
CA ARG A 105 5.75 2.86 2.33
C ARG A 105 7.09 2.52 2.96
N ASP A 106 8.10 3.36 2.79
CA ASP A 106 9.41 3.17 3.41
C ASP A 106 9.30 3.18 4.95
N ASP A 107 8.48 4.08 5.48
CA ASP A 107 8.19 4.16 6.93
C ASP A 107 7.37 2.98 7.47
N LEU A 108 6.51 2.40 6.62
CA LEU A 108 5.63 1.27 6.96
C LEU A 108 6.21 -0.07 6.46
N ASN A 109 7.49 -0.13 6.11
CA ASN A 109 8.11 -1.32 5.51
C ASN A 109 8.04 -2.58 6.39
N ASP A 110 7.98 -2.41 7.71
CA ASP A 110 7.89 -3.48 8.70
C ASP A 110 6.44 -3.98 8.90
N PHE A 111 5.45 -3.33 8.29
CA PHE A 111 4.05 -3.72 8.39
C PHE A 111 3.81 -5.08 7.71
N ARG A 112 3.09 -5.97 8.40
CA ARG A 112 2.80 -7.32 7.91
C ARG A 112 1.59 -7.30 6.96
N GLY A 113 1.83 -6.99 5.69
CA GLY A 113 0.80 -7.04 4.64
C GLY A 113 1.21 -6.33 3.35
N GLY A 114 0.37 -6.41 2.33
CA GLY A 114 0.45 -5.53 1.18
C GLY A 114 -0.07 -4.13 1.55
N LEU A 115 0.62 -3.09 1.10
CA LEU A 115 0.25 -1.69 1.37
C LEU A 115 0.16 -0.89 0.07
N ASP A 116 -1.03 -0.41 -0.22
CA ASP A 116 -1.30 0.56 -1.27
C ASP A 116 -1.75 1.88 -0.65
N ILE A 117 -1.07 2.98 -1.02
CA ILE A 117 -1.26 4.29 -0.40
C ILE A 117 -1.60 5.29 -1.50
N TYR A 118 -2.72 5.98 -1.32
CA TYR A 118 -3.27 6.93 -2.28
C TYR A 118 -3.54 8.26 -1.60
N VAL A 119 -3.30 9.36 -2.30
CA VAL A 119 -3.85 10.66 -1.93
C VAL A 119 -5.27 10.73 -2.47
N SER A 120 -6.27 10.68 -1.61
CA SER A 120 -7.69 10.73 -2.00
C SER A 120 -8.08 12.14 -2.43
N ARG A 121 -7.78 13.15 -1.60
CA ARG A 121 -8.07 14.56 -1.88
C ARG A 121 -7.30 15.51 -0.96
N TYR A 122 -7.33 16.79 -1.34
CA TYR A 122 -6.88 17.91 -0.53
C TYR A 122 -8.05 18.82 -0.18
N GLU A 123 -8.12 19.28 1.06
CA GLU A 123 -9.08 20.30 1.50
C GLU A 123 -8.31 21.50 2.09
N GLN A 124 -8.73 22.72 1.78
CA GLN A 124 -8.16 23.90 2.43
C GLN A 124 -8.79 24.06 3.81
N SER A 125 -7.96 24.19 4.84
CA SER A 125 -8.44 24.57 6.17
C SER A 125 -8.68 26.08 6.20
N GLU A 126 -9.84 26.51 6.69
CA GLU A 126 -10.19 27.94 6.83
C GLU A 126 -9.48 28.63 8.01
N ALA A 127 -8.61 27.92 8.73
CA ALA A 127 -7.90 28.49 9.87
C ALA A 127 -6.96 29.63 9.43
N GLN A 128 -7.25 30.83 9.94
CA GLN A 128 -6.46 32.05 9.73
C GLN A 128 -5.09 31.94 10.41
N VAL A 129 -4.13 31.33 9.75
CA VAL A 129 -2.72 31.46 10.13
C VAL A 129 -2.13 32.64 9.34
N ALA A 130 -1.29 33.43 10.02
CA ALA A 130 -0.71 34.67 9.52
C ALA A 130 -0.36 34.63 8.01
N VAL A 131 -0.79 35.68 7.29
CA VAL A 131 -0.69 36.11 5.86
C VAL A 131 0.18 35.32 4.85
N GLN A 132 1.12 34.47 5.26
CA GLN A 132 2.03 33.71 4.38
C GLN A 132 1.97 32.18 4.51
N GLN A 133 1.25 31.59 5.48
CA GLN A 133 1.13 30.13 5.63
C GLN A 133 -0.32 29.66 5.48
N LYS A 134 -0.58 28.78 4.51
CA LYS A 134 -1.88 28.11 4.36
C LYS A 134 -1.82 26.71 4.95
N GLN A 135 -2.91 26.30 5.58
CA GLN A 135 -3.10 24.92 6.04
C GLN A 135 -3.87 24.12 4.99
N VAL A 136 -3.32 22.99 4.58
CA VAL A 136 -3.98 22.03 3.68
C VAL A 136 -4.16 20.72 4.42
N ARG A 137 -5.41 20.27 4.51
CA ARG A 137 -5.76 18.96 5.00
C ARG A 137 -5.60 17.95 3.87
N VAL A 138 -4.79 16.93 4.11
CA VAL A 138 -4.50 15.84 3.16
C VAL A 138 -5.25 14.61 3.63
N PHE A 139 -6.02 14.00 2.73
CA PHE A 139 -6.70 12.73 2.96
C PHE A 139 -5.95 11.64 2.22
N LEU A 140 -5.34 10.72 2.96
CA LEU A 140 -4.75 9.50 2.43
C LEU A 140 -5.71 8.34 2.61
N LYS A 141 -5.81 7.51 1.58
CA LYS A 141 -6.44 6.20 1.65
C LYS A 141 -5.33 5.15 1.65
N ILE A 142 -5.35 4.26 2.63
CA ILE A 142 -4.46 3.11 2.71
C ILE A 142 -5.31 1.85 2.52
N GLU A 143 -5.01 1.09 1.48
CA GLU A 143 -5.53 -0.25 1.27
C GLU A 143 -4.50 -1.25 1.78
N VAL A 144 -4.95 -2.12 2.68
CA VAL A 144 -4.11 -3.12 3.34
C VAL A 144 -4.60 -4.51 2.96
N THR A 145 -3.74 -5.29 2.30
CA THR A 145 -4.03 -6.67 1.95
C THR A 145 -3.35 -7.62 2.93
N VAL A 146 -4.15 -8.40 3.67
CA VAL A 146 -3.66 -9.41 4.63
C VAL A 146 -4.35 -10.75 4.43
N LEU A 147 -3.84 -11.81 5.06
CA LEU A 147 -4.54 -13.09 5.12
C LEU A 147 -5.87 -12.93 5.87
N SER A 148 -6.94 -13.58 5.39
CA SER A 148 -8.28 -13.54 5.99
C SER A 148 -8.32 -14.09 7.42
N THR A 149 -7.31 -14.86 7.84
CA THR A 149 -7.16 -15.36 9.21
C THR A 149 -6.66 -14.30 10.19
N VAL A 150 -6.11 -13.19 9.71
CA VAL A 150 -5.71 -12.07 10.56
C VAL A 150 -6.95 -11.27 10.93
N GLU A 151 -7.20 -11.03 12.21
CA GLU A 151 -8.35 -10.24 12.66
C GLU A 151 -8.21 -8.77 12.27
N ASP A 152 -9.32 -8.11 11.91
CA ASP A 152 -9.32 -6.70 11.49
C ASP A 152 -8.74 -5.79 12.59
N GLN A 153 -9.02 -6.11 13.85
CA GLN A 153 -8.52 -5.36 15.00
C GLN A 153 -7.00 -5.46 15.14
N THR A 154 -6.40 -6.59 14.75
CA THR A 154 -4.93 -6.76 14.74
C THR A 154 -4.32 -5.87 13.68
N VAL A 155 -4.83 -5.93 12.43
CA VAL A 155 -4.37 -5.07 11.32
C VAL A 155 -4.46 -3.60 11.70
N ARG A 156 -5.58 -3.19 12.31
CA ARG A 156 -5.82 -1.83 12.78
C ARG A 156 -4.81 -1.40 13.84
N THR A 157 -4.53 -2.28 14.82
CA THR A 157 -3.60 -1.97 15.91
C THR A 157 -2.17 -1.85 15.38
N ASP A 158 -1.77 -2.77 14.50
CA ASP A 158 -0.45 -2.76 13.86
C ASP A 158 -0.25 -1.51 12.99
N LEU A 159 -1.26 -1.13 12.21
CA LEU A 159 -1.20 0.05 11.34
C LEU A 159 -1.14 1.33 12.19
N LEU A 160 -1.96 1.43 13.24
CA LEU A 160 -1.92 2.57 14.16
C LEU A 160 -0.56 2.69 14.85
N GLN A 161 0.03 1.58 15.28
CA GLN A 161 1.36 1.56 15.87
C GLN A 161 2.43 2.00 14.87
N ALA A 162 2.38 1.52 13.63
CA ALA A 162 3.34 1.90 12.59
C ALA A 162 3.25 3.39 12.26
N ILE A 163 2.04 3.95 12.15
CA ILE A 163 1.82 5.39 11.97
C ILE A 163 2.34 6.18 13.18
N THR A 164 2.04 5.73 14.40
CA THR A 164 2.52 6.39 15.63
C THR A 164 4.04 6.41 15.68
N ASN A 165 4.69 5.32 15.27
CA ASN A 165 6.14 5.25 15.16
C ASN A 165 6.68 6.27 14.14
N SER A 166 6.05 6.38 12.95
CA SER A 166 6.40 7.39 11.94
C SER A 166 6.28 8.82 12.46
N VAL A 167 5.25 9.13 13.26
CA VAL A 167 5.09 10.45 13.90
C VAL A 167 6.18 10.70 14.96
N SER A 168 6.59 9.69 15.72
CA SER A 168 7.60 9.85 16.77
C SER A 168 9.05 9.83 16.26
N ASN A 169 9.28 9.31 15.05
CA ASN A 169 10.60 9.16 14.47
C ASN A 169 11.06 10.49 13.83
N PRO A 170 12.21 11.08 14.22
CA PRO A 170 12.74 12.30 13.61
C PRO A 170 12.95 12.20 12.09
N ASN A 171 13.15 10.99 11.57
CA ASN A 171 13.29 10.71 10.14
C ASN A 171 11.99 10.24 9.48
N GLY A 172 10.89 10.12 10.23
CA GLY A 172 9.61 9.67 9.70
C GLY A 172 8.97 10.69 8.78
N PHE A 173 8.17 10.21 7.85
CA PHE A 173 7.41 10.95 6.87
C PHE A 173 6.60 12.09 7.54
N PHE A 174 5.82 11.77 8.57
CA PHE A 174 4.94 12.76 9.21
C PHE A 174 5.72 13.90 9.90
N GLN A 175 6.88 13.61 10.50
CA GLN A 175 7.76 14.66 11.04
C GLN A 175 8.34 15.55 9.93
N LYS A 176 8.74 14.96 8.80
CA LYS A 176 9.28 15.69 7.64
C LYS A 176 8.24 16.57 6.95
N GLU A 177 6.95 16.21 7.02
CA GLU A 177 5.85 16.99 6.44
C GLU A 177 5.46 18.25 7.25
N ASN A 178 6.12 18.53 8.40
CA ASN A 178 5.76 19.65 9.29
C ASN A 178 4.25 19.65 9.61
N ILE A 179 3.71 18.48 9.95
CA ILE A 179 2.31 18.37 10.34
C ILE A 179 2.05 19.15 11.63
N GLU A 180 0.84 19.66 11.82
CA GLU A 180 0.45 20.14 13.14
C GLU A 180 0.28 18.94 14.07
N ASP A 181 0.93 18.96 15.23
CA ASP A 181 1.08 17.81 16.14
C ASP A 181 -0.26 17.15 16.52
N ASP A 182 -1.36 17.92 16.56
CA ASP A 182 -2.72 17.44 16.90
C ASP A 182 -3.63 17.18 15.67
N SER A 183 -3.09 17.21 14.46
CA SER A 183 -3.90 17.18 13.22
C SER A 183 -4.05 15.81 12.57
N LEU A 184 -3.37 14.79 13.09
CA LEU A 184 -3.41 13.44 12.56
C LEU A 184 -4.64 12.68 13.08
N TYR A 185 -5.49 12.26 12.16
CA TYR A 185 -6.67 11.44 12.45
C TYR A 185 -6.67 10.17 11.60
N LEU A 186 -6.86 9.01 12.25
CA LEU A 186 -7.06 7.73 11.58
C LEU A 186 -8.54 7.36 11.65
N GLY A 187 -9.22 7.44 10.50
CA GLY A 187 -10.60 7.02 10.29
C GLY A 187 -10.69 5.61 9.70
N PHE A 188 -11.83 4.96 9.97
CA PHE A 188 -12.13 3.61 9.52
C PHE A 188 -13.42 3.69 8.69
N SER A 189 -13.41 3.11 7.48
CA SER A 189 -14.56 3.01 6.60
C SER A 189 -15.25 1.66 6.73
#